data_AF-A0A7C3FAV7-F1
#
_entry.id   AF-A0A7C3FAV7-F1
#
_cell.length_a   1.000
_cell.length_b   1.000
_cell.length_c   1.000
_cell.angle_alpha   90.00
_cell.angle_beta   90.00
_cell.angle_gamma   90.00
#
_symmetry.space_group_name_H-M   'P 1'
#
loop_
_entity.id
_entity.type
_entity.pdbx_description
1 polymer ?
#
loop_
_entity_poly.entity_id
_entity_poly.type
_entity_poly.pdbx_seq_one_letter_code
_entity_poly.pdbx_strand_id
1 'polypeptide(L)'
;MTDVINDAEAYGVEIIPAAVEPGQVYWKVIRVHHLTPEENGGRHHIFIDAVDEEGNRLYGSLFTISWDGGSDTVTIEKAPPDPGANFPMWKWQVCSVEGMGAPSDRVINLHTAHPDEGPGNTLFYHSFDITFLRTVAEEGETPAYSLLRGRVPGGGGHTLVLLDEHEVVQTQVVGADEQYRFSNLPAGAYIVRDSSDLRVAGPAFLDGRNEVILNFPAPLPEDRVFARYVLFSDPAWPETWVYLSLLAERLAQNDIPFGFQTSDAAQALKVSLVGVHPQETLHELTDAGCEVERLPLDPSELLQALESTQ
;
A
#
# COMPACT_ATOMS: atom_id res chain seq x y z
N MET A 1 -19.32 6.32 19.36
CA MET A 1 -17.87 6.58 19.20
C MET A 1 -17.33 7.16 20.50
N THR A 2 -16.69 6.34 21.32
CA THR A 2 -15.76 6.84 22.35
C THR A 2 -14.51 7.30 21.63
N ASP A 3 -14.22 8.59 21.66
CA ASP A 3 -12.98 9.12 21.09
C ASP A 3 -11.79 8.39 21.73
N VAL A 4 -10.84 7.95 20.91
CA VAL A 4 -9.61 7.31 21.40
C VAL A 4 -8.82 8.36 22.18
N ILE A 5 -8.54 8.07 23.45
CA ILE A 5 -7.73 8.97 24.30
C ILE A 5 -6.30 8.42 24.33
N ASN A 6 -5.37 9.10 23.66
CA ASN A 6 -3.94 8.83 23.78
C ASN A 6 -3.25 10.04 24.41
N ASP A 7 -3.09 10.05 25.73
CA ASP A 7 -2.31 11.12 26.40
C ASP A 7 -0.80 10.82 26.42
N ALA A 8 -0.41 9.63 25.98
CA ALA A 8 0.98 9.22 25.86
C ALA A 8 1.65 9.68 24.54
N GLU A 9 0.96 10.40 23.66
CA GLU A 9 1.53 10.97 22.43
C GLU A 9 2.74 11.87 22.71
N ALA A 10 2.71 12.63 23.82
CA ALA A 10 3.83 13.47 24.25
C ALA A 10 5.11 12.67 24.58
N TYR A 11 4.97 11.37 24.81
CA TYR A 11 6.05 10.42 25.06
C TYR A 11 6.46 9.67 23.78
N GLY A 12 5.89 10.04 22.63
CA GLY A 12 6.13 9.39 21.34
C GLY A 12 5.41 8.05 21.18
N VAL A 13 4.43 7.74 22.03
CA VAL A 13 3.61 6.53 21.89
C VAL A 13 2.57 6.74 20.79
N GLU A 14 2.56 5.84 19.82
CA GLU A 14 1.67 5.90 18.65
C GLU A 14 0.75 4.67 18.62
N ILE A 15 -0.46 4.86 18.09
CA ILE A 15 -1.40 3.77 17.81
C ILE A 15 -1.42 3.55 16.30
N ILE A 16 -1.19 2.31 15.88
CA ILE A 16 -1.35 1.84 14.50
C ILE A 16 -2.65 1.01 14.42
N PRO A 17 -3.76 1.60 13.96
CA PRO A 17 -5.02 0.88 13.80
C PRO A 17 -5.01 -0.43 13.00
N ALA A 18 -6.00 -1.29 13.29
CA ALA A 18 -6.21 -2.64 12.77
C ALA A 18 -6.76 -2.65 11.35
N ALA A 19 -6.08 -3.29 10.37
CA ALA A 19 -6.61 -3.37 8.99
C ALA A 19 -7.89 -4.22 8.96
N VAL A 20 -9.05 -3.57 8.87
CA VAL A 20 -10.37 -4.18 9.07
C VAL A 20 -11.35 -3.73 8.02
N GLU A 21 -12.13 -4.67 7.50
CA GLU A 21 -13.27 -4.38 6.63
C GLU A 21 -14.52 -4.05 7.45
N PRO A 22 -15.46 -3.23 6.94
CA PRO A 22 -16.74 -2.99 7.60
C PRO A 22 -17.44 -4.30 7.98
N GLY A 23 -17.89 -4.40 9.23
CA GLY A 23 -18.50 -5.62 9.77
C GLY A 23 -17.53 -6.65 10.35
N GLN A 24 -16.21 -6.42 10.27
CA GLN A 24 -15.21 -7.30 10.87
C GLN A 24 -14.99 -7.02 12.36
N VAL A 25 -14.97 -8.08 13.17
CA VAL A 25 -14.60 -7.98 14.60
C VAL A 25 -13.10 -7.73 14.74
N TYR A 26 -12.72 -6.76 15.57
CA TYR A 26 -11.33 -6.39 15.82
C TYR A 26 -11.10 -5.85 17.23
N TRP A 27 -9.82 -5.69 17.58
CA TRP A 27 -9.38 -5.02 18.80
C TRP A 27 -9.04 -3.56 18.50
N LYS A 28 -9.87 -2.65 18.98
CA LYS A 28 -9.66 -1.20 18.91
C LYS A 28 -8.98 -0.70 20.18
N VAL A 29 -7.94 0.12 20.08
CA VAL A 29 -7.41 0.83 21.25
C VAL A 29 -8.32 2.00 21.54
N ILE A 30 -8.87 2.07 22.75
CA ILE A 30 -9.73 3.19 23.18
C ILE A 30 -9.07 4.10 24.22
N ARG A 31 -7.98 3.63 24.83
CA ARG A 31 -7.18 4.42 25.78
C ARG A 31 -5.72 3.99 25.75
N VAL A 32 -4.82 4.96 25.70
CA VAL A 32 -3.41 4.83 26.05
C VAL A 32 -3.08 5.96 27.00
N HIS A 33 -2.60 5.57 28.19
CA HIS A 33 -2.32 6.49 29.26
C HIS A 33 -0.90 6.33 29.79
N HIS A 34 -0.13 7.40 29.84
CA HIS A 34 1.12 7.41 30.60
C HIS A 34 0.83 7.70 32.07
N LEU A 35 1.19 6.77 32.96
CA LEU A 35 0.88 6.92 34.39
C LEU A 35 1.67 8.08 34.98
N THR A 36 0.98 8.96 35.69
CA THR A 36 1.59 10.03 36.51
C THR A 36 2.50 9.44 37.60
N PRO A 37 3.42 10.23 38.20
CA PRO A 37 4.25 9.75 39.30
C PRO A 37 3.43 9.12 40.45
N GLU A 38 2.30 9.72 40.79
CA GLU A 38 1.40 9.25 41.84
C GLU A 38 0.75 7.90 41.51
N GLU A 39 0.33 7.72 40.26
CA GLU A 39 -0.27 6.46 39.78
C GLU A 39 0.80 5.38 39.61
N ASN A 40 1.96 5.74 39.07
CA ASN A 40 2.99 4.78 38.71
C ASN A 40 3.67 4.19 39.96
N GLY A 41 3.99 5.00 40.95
CA GLY A 41 4.60 4.54 42.20
C GLY A 41 5.96 3.85 42.00
N GLY A 42 6.75 4.27 41.00
CA GLY A 42 8.06 3.70 40.70
C GLY A 42 8.02 2.38 39.94
N ARG A 43 6.90 2.08 39.25
CA ARG A 43 6.79 0.91 38.38
C ARG A 43 7.34 1.21 36.97
N HIS A 44 7.49 0.15 36.20
CA HIS A 44 8.04 0.17 34.84
C HIS A 44 7.28 -0.80 33.92
N HIS A 45 5.95 -0.76 33.93
CA HIS A 45 5.11 -1.79 33.34
C HIS A 45 4.25 -1.26 32.20
N ILE A 46 3.87 -2.16 31.31
CA ILE A 46 2.69 -1.99 30.47
C ILE A 46 1.55 -2.70 31.19
N PHE A 47 0.48 -1.98 31.48
CA PHE A 47 -0.78 -2.50 31.99
C PHE A 47 -1.77 -2.59 30.85
N ILE A 48 -2.50 -3.71 30.78
CA ILE A 48 -3.39 -3.99 29.65
C ILE A 48 -4.74 -4.42 30.18
N ASP A 49 -5.76 -3.80 29.63
CA ASP A 49 -7.15 -4.18 29.79
C ASP A 49 -7.82 -4.45 28.46
N ALA A 50 -8.80 -5.34 28.48
CA ALA A 50 -9.59 -5.70 27.31
C ALA A 50 -11.07 -5.78 27.71
N VAL A 51 -11.92 -5.06 27.00
CA VAL A 51 -13.36 -4.96 27.31
C VAL A 51 -14.23 -5.20 26.06
N ASP A 52 -15.49 -5.57 26.28
CA ASP A 52 -16.53 -5.51 25.25
C ASP A 52 -17.16 -4.10 25.15
N GLU A 53 -18.14 -3.94 24.26
CA GLU A 53 -18.82 -2.67 24.00
C GLU A 53 -19.62 -2.15 25.21
N GLU A 54 -20.00 -3.05 26.11
CA GLU A 54 -20.64 -2.72 27.38
C GLU A 54 -19.63 -2.39 28.50
N GLY A 55 -18.33 -2.52 28.24
CA GLY A 55 -17.25 -2.25 29.20
C GLY A 55 -16.95 -3.42 30.15
N ASN A 56 -17.48 -4.62 29.90
CA ASN A 56 -17.15 -5.80 30.69
C ASN A 56 -15.78 -6.34 30.28
N ARG A 57 -14.94 -6.67 31.28
CA ARG A 57 -13.61 -7.25 31.04
C ARG A 57 -13.72 -8.61 30.35
N LEU A 58 -13.01 -8.76 29.24
CA LEU A 58 -12.91 -9.97 28.43
C LEU A 58 -11.78 -10.88 28.93
N TYR A 59 -12.04 -11.62 29.99
CA TYR A 59 -11.08 -12.58 30.56
C TYR A 59 -10.64 -13.66 29.55
N GLY A 60 -9.38 -14.07 29.64
CA GLY A 60 -8.77 -15.04 28.73
C GLY A 60 -8.30 -14.46 27.39
N SER A 61 -8.55 -13.17 27.13
CA SER A 61 -8.00 -12.48 25.96
C SER A 61 -6.48 -12.45 26.02
N LEU A 62 -5.83 -12.74 24.89
CA LEU A 62 -4.38 -12.82 24.76
C LEU A 62 -3.84 -11.60 24.01
N PHE A 63 -2.73 -11.06 24.52
CA PHE A 63 -2.02 -9.94 23.89
C PHE A 63 -0.55 -10.29 23.72
N THR A 64 -0.01 -9.97 22.54
CA THR A 64 1.42 -10.12 22.27
C THR A 64 2.14 -8.83 22.59
N ILE A 65 3.19 -8.92 23.40
CA ILE A 65 4.17 -7.86 23.60
C ILE A 65 5.38 -8.19 22.74
N SER A 66 5.82 -7.29 21.88
CA SER A 66 7.01 -7.49 21.03
C SER A 66 8.04 -6.39 21.26
N TRP A 67 9.32 -6.74 21.19
CA TRP A 67 10.46 -5.83 21.27
C TRP A 67 11.60 -6.35 20.38
N ASP A 68 12.68 -5.58 20.25
CA ASP A 68 13.85 -6.04 19.50
C ASP A 68 14.45 -7.31 20.10
N GLY A 69 14.43 -8.40 19.33
CA GLY A 69 14.95 -9.70 19.74
C GLY A 69 13.99 -10.61 20.53
N GLY A 70 12.71 -10.26 20.69
CA GLY A 70 11.77 -11.16 21.35
C GLY A 70 10.30 -10.73 21.41
N SER A 71 9.49 -11.62 21.94
CA SER A 71 8.09 -11.38 22.24
C SER A 71 7.65 -12.20 23.46
N ASP A 72 6.61 -11.74 24.13
CA ASP A 72 5.92 -12.48 25.19
C ASP A 72 4.40 -12.39 24.99
N THR A 73 3.66 -13.31 25.59
CA THR A 73 2.19 -13.31 25.54
C THR A 73 1.64 -13.14 26.95
N VAL A 74 0.75 -12.16 27.12
CA VAL A 74 0.05 -11.93 28.38
C VAL A 74 -1.45 -12.23 28.22
N THR A 75 -2.07 -12.66 29.33
CA THR A 75 -3.49 -13.03 29.36
C THR A 75 -4.25 -12.12 30.32
N ILE A 76 -5.43 -11.65 29.93
CA ILE A 76 -6.34 -10.91 30.81
C ILE A 76 -6.92 -11.87 31.84
N GLU A 77 -6.42 -11.83 33.07
CA GLU A 77 -6.78 -12.79 34.13
C GLU A 77 -7.10 -12.13 35.48
N LYS A 78 -6.59 -10.93 35.74
CA LYS A 78 -6.74 -10.25 37.02
C LYS A 78 -8.10 -9.57 37.10
N ALA A 79 -8.70 -9.58 38.29
CA ALA A 79 -9.98 -8.93 38.54
C ALA A 79 -9.79 -7.46 38.97
N PRO A 80 -10.74 -6.56 38.69
CA PRO A 80 -10.70 -5.19 39.20
C PRO A 80 -10.57 -5.16 40.73
N PRO A 81 -9.81 -4.20 41.31
CA PRO A 81 -9.28 -3.00 40.68
C PRO A 81 -7.93 -3.18 39.96
N ASP A 82 -7.36 -4.39 39.95
CA ASP A 82 -6.10 -4.62 39.26
C ASP A 82 -6.29 -4.54 37.73
N PRO A 83 -5.29 -4.04 36.98
CA PRO A 83 -5.29 -4.12 35.52
C PRO A 83 -5.35 -5.58 35.06
N GLY A 84 -6.08 -5.86 33.98
CA GLY A 84 -6.34 -7.21 33.51
C GLY A 84 -5.10 -8.08 33.30
N ALA A 85 -4.04 -7.49 32.74
CA ALA A 85 -2.72 -8.06 32.60
C ALA A 85 -1.62 -7.00 32.84
N ASN A 86 -0.38 -7.46 33.02
CA ASN A 86 0.77 -6.56 33.03
C ASN A 86 2.04 -7.21 32.46
N PHE A 87 2.97 -6.38 31.99
CA PHE A 87 4.28 -6.78 31.49
C PHE A 87 5.36 -5.81 31.98
N PRO A 88 6.45 -6.27 32.63
CA PRO A 88 7.55 -5.40 33.04
C PRO A 88 8.45 -5.03 31.84
N MET A 89 8.69 -3.74 31.63
CA MET A 89 9.63 -3.22 30.64
C MET A 89 11.01 -3.01 31.23
N TRP A 90 12.05 -3.42 30.50
CA TRP A 90 13.44 -3.27 30.93
C TRP A 90 14.10 -2.01 30.36
N LYS A 91 15.27 -1.66 30.89
CA LYS A 91 16.04 -0.49 30.45
C LYS A 91 16.32 -0.58 28.94
N TRP A 92 16.03 0.51 28.23
CA TRP A 92 16.18 0.64 26.77
C TRP A 92 15.31 -0.30 25.93
N GLN A 93 14.41 -1.05 26.55
CA GLN A 93 13.46 -1.88 25.83
C GLN A 93 12.39 -0.97 25.22
N VAL A 94 12.17 -1.12 23.92
CA VAL A 94 11.08 -0.48 23.19
C VAL A 94 10.10 -1.56 22.77
N CYS A 95 8.90 -1.47 23.32
CA CYS A 95 7.86 -2.48 23.20
C CYS A 95 6.72 -2.01 22.27
N SER A 96 5.99 -2.99 21.76
CA SER A 96 4.67 -2.80 21.17
C SER A 96 3.67 -3.81 21.72
N VAL A 97 2.39 -3.47 21.74
CA VAL A 97 1.29 -4.36 22.19
C VAL A 97 0.23 -4.49 21.10
N GLU A 98 -0.21 -5.71 20.83
CA GLU A 98 -1.37 -6.01 19.97
C GLU A 98 -2.17 -7.21 20.50
N GLY A 99 -3.49 -7.19 20.29
CA GLY A 99 -4.41 -8.27 20.65
C GLY A 99 -4.36 -9.43 19.67
N MET A 100 -4.55 -10.65 20.20
CA MET A 100 -4.58 -11.87 19.40
C MET A 100 -6.02 -12.31 19.09
N GLY A 101 -6.18 -13.18 18.09
CA GLY A 101 -7.45 -13.83 17.74
C GLY A 101 -8.41 -13.00 16.89
N ALA A 102 -8.06 -11.75 16.59
CA ALA A 102 -8.72 -10.86 15.63
C ALA A 102 -7.67 -9.84 15.13
N PRO A 103 -7.91 -9.11 14.01
CA PRO A 103 -7.12 -7.92 13.71
C PRO A 103 -7.09 -6.99 14.92
N SER A 104 -5.97 -6.32 15.12
CA SER A 104 -5.77 -5.47 16.29
C SER A 104 -5.06 -4.18 15.92
N ASP A 105 -5.50 -3.10 16.56
CA ASP A 105 -4.72 -1.90 16.73
C ASP A 105 -3.43 -2.30 17.46
N ARG A 106 -2.34 -1.60 17.17
CA ARG A 106 -1.04 -1.86 17.77
C ARG A 106 -0.53 -0.59 18.40
N VAL A 107 -0.27 -0.63 19.71
CA VAL A 107 0.40 0.47 20.41
C VAL A 107 1.89 0.26 20.28
N ILE A 108 2.64 1.24 19.78
CA ILE A 108 4.07 1.15 19.53
C ILE A 108 4.86 2.19 20.32
N ASN A 109 6.18 2.01 20.35
CA ASN A 109 7.15 2.90 21.01
C ASN A 109 6.93 3.06 22.53
N LEU A 110 6.46 1.99 23.19
CA LEU A 110 6.32 1.95 24.64
C LEU A 110 7.69 1.68 25.28
N HIS A 111 8.24 2.63 26.03
CA HIS A 111 9.53 2.46 26.68
C HIS A 111 9.67 3.26 27.96
N THR A 112 10.64 2.91 28.80
CA THR A 112 10.84 3.55 30.11
C THR A 112 11.86 4.68 30.09
N ALA A 113 12.51 4.93 28.95
CA ALA A 113 13.60 5.88 28.78
C ALA A 113 13.10 7.32 28.61
N HIS A 114 12.36 7.83 29.58
CA HIS A 114 11.90 9.22 29.63
C HIS A 114 12.62 10.01 30.74
N PRO A 115 12.66 11.35 30.66
CA PRO A 115 13.18 12.20 31.73
C PRO A 115 12.41 12.03 33.05
N ASP A 116 13.07 12.32 34.17
CA ASP A 116 12.45 12.31 35.50
C ASP A 116 11.30 13.33 35.60
N GLU A 117 10.19 12.90 36.19
CA GLU A 117 9.00 13.72 36.46
C GLU A 117 8.59 13.72 37.94
N GLY A 118 9.25 12.92 38.77
CA GLY A 118 9.00 12.85 40.20
C GLY A 118 9.42 11.51 40.80
N PRO A 119 9.22 11.28 42.11
CA PRO A 119 9.67 10.06 42.78
C PRO A 119 9.01 8.79 42.25
N GLY A 120 7.85 8.89 41.60
CA GLY A 120 7.16 7.77 40.97
C GLY A 120 7.51 7.55 39.50
N ASN A 121 8.09 8.55 38.83
CA ASN A 121 8.50 8.52 37.43
C ASN A 121 9.94 9.07 37.32
N THR A 122 10.91 8.18 37.50
CA THR A 122 12.33 8.46 37.27
C THR A 122 12.81 7.72 36.03
N LEU A 123 13.98 8.06 35.51
CA LEU A 123 14.59 7.40 34.35
C LEU A 123 14.55 5.86 34.48
N PHE A 124 13.90 5.21 33.52
CA PHE A 124 13.58 3.78 33.47
C PHE A 124 12.44 3.27 34.36
N TYR A 125 11.67 4.17 34.96
CA TYR A 125 10.52 3.88 35.81
C TYR A 125 9.31 4.69 35.33
N HIS A 126 8.89 4.43 34.09
CA HIS A 126 7.65 4.95 33.53
C HIS A 126 6.77 3.76 33.13
N SER A 127 5.45 3.89 33.32
CA SER A 127 4.49 2.85 32.96
C SER A 127 3.41 3.41 32.04
N PHE A 128 2.77 2.52 31.30
CA PHE A 128 1.64 2.85 30.43
C PHE A 128 0.46 1.93 30.74
N ASP A 129 -0.75 2.47 30.67
CA ASP A 129 -2.02 1.76 30.80
C ASP A 129 -2.74 1.81 29.46
N ILE A 130 -3.10 0.64 28.93
CA ILE A 130 -3.69 0.47 27.60
C ILE A 130 -5.00 -0.28 27.73
N THR A 131 -6.07 0.27 27.18
CA THR A 131 -7.37 -0.42 27.11
C THR A 131 -7.74 -0.70 25.67
N PHE A 132 -7.96 -1.99 25.38
CA PHE A 132 -8.51 -2.48 24.12
C PHE A 132 -10.01 -2.75 24.27
N LEU A 133 -10.77 -2.36 23.25
CA LEU A 133 -12.18 -2.67 23.06
C LEU A 133 -12.29 -3.73 21.96
N ARG A 134 -13.02 -4.81 22.21
CA ARG A 134 -13.45 -5.73 21.15
C ARG A 134 -14.74 -5.22 20.53
N THR A 135 -14.69 -4.78 19.28
CA THR A 135 -15.83 -4.19 18.57
C THR A 135 -15.86 -4.64 17.12
N VAL A 136 -16.86 -4.18 16.38
CA VAL A 136 -17.06 -4.43 14.96
C VAL A 136 -16.72 -3.15 14.20
N ALA A 137 -15.89 -3.24 13.16
CA ALA A 137 -15.54 -2.10 12.33
C ALA A 137 -16.78 -1.49 11.67
N GLU A 138 -17.00 -0.20 11.89
CA GLU A 138 -18.05 0.56 11.23
C GLU A 138 -17.63 0.93 9.79
N GLU A 139 -18.60 1.24 8.92
CA GLU A 139 -18.30 1.82 7.60
C GLU A 139 -17.49 3.11 7.78
N GLY A 140 -16.24 3.13 7.30
CA GLY A 140 -15.32 4.27 7.40
C GLY A 140 -14.19 4.14 8.44
N GLU A 141 -14.08 3.02 9.18
CA GLU A 141 -12.97 2.76 10.15
C GLU A 141 -11.80 1.93 9.58
N THR A 142 -11.57 1.92 8.26
CA THR A 142 -10.39 1.26 7.68
C THR A 142 -9.10 2.00 8.06
N PRO A 143 -8.04 1.34 8.57
CA PRO A 143 -6.79 2.01 8.89
C PRO A 143 -6.13 2.54 7.67
N ALA A 144 -5.67 3.77 7.79
CA ALA A 144 -5.00 4.48 6.73
C ALA A 144 -3.54 4.68 7.15
N TYR A 145 -2.67 3.68 6.95
CA TYR A 145 -1.22 3.78 7.25
C TYR A 145 -0.30 3.27 6.14
N SER A 146 -0.82 2.73 5.05
CA SER A 146 0.04 2.33 3.94
C SER A 146 0.74 3.55 3.33
N LEU A 147 1.95 3.28 2.84
CA LEU A 147 2.80 4.25 2.17
C LEU A 147 2.98 3.82 0.71
N LEU A 148 2.52 4.65 -0.22
CA LEU A 148 2.80 4.47 -1.64
C LEU A 148 3.78 5.55 -2.08
N ARG A 149 4.95 5.15 -2.60
CA ARG A 149 5.93 6.11 -3.12
C ARG A 149 6.57 5.63 -4.41
N GLY A 150 7.25 6.53 -5.10
CA GLY A 150 8.02 6.16 -6.27
C GLY A 150 8.58 7.36 -7.00
N ARG A 151 8.97 7.12 -8.24
CA ARG A 151 9.51 8.14 -9.13
C ARG A 151 8.64 8.31 -10.37
N VAL A 152 8.53 9.55 -10.84
CA VAL A 152 7.93 9.92 -12.12
C VAL A 152 9.00 10.52 -13.03
N PRO A 153 9.65 9.72 -13.89
CA PRO A 153 10.71 10.23 -14.77
C PRO A 153 10.19 11.39 -15.63
N GLY A 154 10.92 12.51 -15.66
CA GLY A 154 10.52 13.72 -16.37
C GLY A 154 9.29 14.44 -15.79
N GLY A 155 8.81 14.03 -14.60
CA GLY A 155 7.57 14.53 -14.00
C GLY A 155 7.75 15.65 -12.98
N GLY A 156 8.92 16.28 -12.89
CA GLY A 156 9.14 17.35 -11.90
C GLY A 156 8.13 18.50 -12.04
N GLY A 157 7.37 18.77 -10.98
CA GLY A 157 6.29 19.77 -10.99
C GLY A 157 4.95 19.30 -11.57
N HIS A 158 4.85 18.05 -12.02
CA HIS A 158 3.58 17.46 -12.47
C HIS A 158 2.62 17.23 -11.30
N THR A 159 1.33 17.14 -11.60
CA THR A 159 0.29 16.82 -10.61
C THR A 159 -0.15 15.36 -10.75
N LEU A 160 0.10 14.57 -9.72
CA LEU A 160 -0.37 13.19 -9.60
C LEU A 160 -1.69 13.15 -8.83
N VAL A 161 -2.59 12.30 -9.30
CA VAL A 161 -3.81 11.91 -8.59
C VAL A 161 -3.72 10.42 -8.24
N LEU A 162 -3.94 10.12 -6.97
CA LEU A 162 -4.13 8.77 -6.47
C LEU A 162 -5.61 8.43 -6.56
N LEU A 163 -5.93 7.35 -7.25
CA LEU A 163 -7.29 6.90 -7.47
C LEU A 163 -7.50 5.55 -6.78
N ASP A 164 -8.61 5.45 -6.06
CA ASP A 164 -9.22 4.17 -5.69
C ASP A 164 -10.44 3.98 -6.59
N GLU A 165 -10.40 2.92 -7.40
CA GLU A 165 -11.27 2.74 -8.56
C GLU A 165 -11.28 3.97 -9.51
N HIS A 166 -12.24 4.87 -9.33
CA HIS A 166 -12.44 6.10 -10.12
C HIS A 166 -12.45 7.37 -9.27
N GLU A 167 -12.37 7.25 -7.95
CA GLU A 167 -12.43 8.38 -7.02
C GLU A 167 -11.02 8.87 -6.69
N VAL A 168 -10.84 10.19 -6.70
CA VAL A 168 -9.56 10.81 -6.32
C VAL A 168 -9.47 10.80 -4.80
N VAL A 169 -8.57 9.98 -4.27
CA VAL A 169 -8.32 9.85 -2.82
C VAL A 169 -7.34 10.90 -2.34
N GLN A 170 -6.25 11.11 -3.09
CA GLN A 170 -5.23 12.11 -2.79
C GLN A 170 -4.67 12.74 -4.07
N THR A 171 -4.07 13.92 -3.93
CA THR A 171 -3.39 14.64 -5.02
C THR A 171 -2.06 15.16 -4.51
N GLN A 172 -1.02 15.10 -5.34
CA GLN A 172 0.31 15.60 -4.99
C GLN A 172 1.01 16.21 -6.20
N VAL A 173 1.73 17.31 -5.97
CA VAL A 173 2.69 17.86 -6.94
C VAL A 173 4.03 17.17 -6.74
N VAL A 174 4.60 16.63 -7.83
CA VAL A 174 5.89 15.91 -7.81
C VAL A 174 7.03 16.90 -7.54
N GLY A 175 7.96 16.50 -6.66
CA GLY A 175 9.16 17.29 -6.37
C GLY A 175 10.08 17.46 -7.58
N ALA A 176 11.00 18.42 -7.52
CA ALA A 176 12.03 18.60 -8.55
C ALA A 176 13.00 17.40 -8.65
N ASP A 177 13.03 16.55 -7.63
CA ASP A 177 13.74 15.27 -7.59
C ASP A 177 12.97 14.12 -8.26
N GLU A 178 11.82 14.42 -8.87
CA GLU A 178 10.92 13.49 -9.55
C GLU A 178 10.30 12.42 -8.64
N GLN A 179 10.37 12.59 -7.32
CA GLN A 179 9.80 11.65 -6.36
C GLN A 179 8.41 12.08 -5.90
N TYR A 180 7.61 11.08 -5.57
CA TYR A 180 6.27 11.26 -5.01
C TYR A 180 6.04 10.29 -3.85
N ARG A 181 5.11 10.67 -2.96
CA ARG A 181 4.76 9.97 -1.73
C ARG A 181 3.31 10.26 -1.31
N PHE A 182 2.48 9.23 -1.29
CA PHE A 182 1.17 9.22 -0.66
C PHE A 182 1.23 8.39 0.62
N SER A 183 0.70 8.92 1.71
CA SER A 183 0.75 8.30 3.03
C SER A 183 -0.62 8.29 3.67
N ASN A 184 -0.75 7.48 4.71
CA ASN A 184 -1.99 7.24 5.40
C ASN A 184 -3.06 6.73 4.44
N LEU A 185 -2.74 5.63 3.75
CA LEU A 185 -3.64 5.02 2.78
C LEU A 185 -4.30 3.78 3.38
N PRO A 186 -5.63 3.65 3.24
CA PRO A 186 -6.33 2.43 3.56
C PRO A 186 -5.84 1.21 2.80
N ALA A 187 -6.15 0.02 3.33
CA ALA A 187 -6.11 -1.18 2.51
C ALA A 187 -6.99 -0.99 1.27
N GLY A 188 -6.52 -1.43 0.11
CA GLY A 188 -7.21 -1.16 -1.16
C GLY A 188 -6.31 -1.32 -2.38
N ALA A 189 -6.91 -1.18 -3.56
CA ALA A 189 -6.22 -1.25 -4.84
C ALA A 189 -6.18 0.14 -5.49
N TYR A 190 -4.98 0.71 -5.59
CA TYR A 190 -4.81 2.09 -6.03
C TYR A 190 -4.08 2.16 -7.37
N ILE A 191 -4.45 3.15 -8.18
CA ILE A 191 -3.67 3.58 -9.35
C ILE A 191 -3.21 5.03 -9.14
N VAL A 192 -2.05 5.36 -9.67
CA VAL A 192 -1.56 6.75 -9.70
C VAL A 192 -1.60 7.21 -11.14
N ARG A 193 -2.26 8.33 -11.41
CA ARG A 193 -2.31 8.96 -12.73
C ARG A 193 -1.61 10.31 -12.68
N ASP A 194 -0.74 10.56 -13.64
CA ASP A 194 -0.20 11.89 -13.90
C ASP A 194 -1.22 12.67 -14.72
N SER A 195 -1.75 13.76 -14.15
CA SER A 195 -2.76 14.58 -14.84
C SER A 195 -2.16 15.49 -15.91
N SER A 196 -0.84 15.60 -15.95
CA SER A 196 -0.09 16.50 -16.85
C SER A 196 0.18 15.82 -18.20
N ASP A 197 0.50 14.51 -18.18
CA ASP A 197 0.83 13.73 -19.37
C ASP A 197 0.06 12.40 -19.52
N LEU A 198 -0.92 12.16 -18.64
CA LEU A 198 -1.84 11.02 -18.65
C LEU A 198 -1.20 9.65 -18.42
N ARG A 199 0.09 9.57 -18.07
CA ARG A 199 0.71 8.30 -17.68
C ARG A 199 0.00 7.74 -16.44
N VAL A 200 -0.03 6.42 -16.34
CA VAL A 200 -0.61 5.70 -15.20
C VAL A 200 0.41 4.70 -14.69
N ALA A 201 0.46 4.54 -13.36
CA ALA A 201 1.15 3.46 -12.70
C ALA A 201 0.17 2.70 -11.81
N GLY A 202 0.24 1.37 -11.79
CA GLY A 202 -0.59 0.51 -10.94
C GLY A 202 -1.26 -0.65 -11.70
N PRO A 203 -2.15 -1.41 -11.02
CA PRO A 203 -2.58 -1.19 -9.63
C PRO A 203 -1.52 -1.57 -8.59
N ALA A 204 -1.52 -0.84 -7.47
CA ALA A 204 -0.80 -1.18 -6.25
C ALA A 204 -1.78 -1.66 -5.17
N PHE A 205 -1.45 -2.79 -4.54
CA PHE A 205 -2.27 -3.39 -3.48
C PHE A 205 -1.71 -3.02 -2.11
N LEU A 206 -2.51 -2.31 -1.33
CA LEU A 206 -2.19 -1.86 0.00
C LEU A 206 -2.96 -2.69 1.03
N ASP A 207 -2.34 -2.99 2.16
CA ASP A 207 -2.96 -3.72 3.29
C ASP A 207 -3.26 -2.82 4.49
N GLY A 208 -3.14 -1.50 4.30
CA GLY A 208 -3.29 -0.49 5.34
C GLY A 208 -2.06 -0.31 6.22
N ARG A 209 -0.95 -1.04 5.99
CA ARG A 209 0.29 -1.01 6.78
C ARG A 209 1.58 -1.07 5.96
N ASN A 210 1.52 -1.59 4.74
CA ASN A 210 2.67 -1.85 3.90
C ASN A 210 3.22 -0.58 3.22
N GLU A 211 4.48 -0.67 2.84
CA GLU A 211 5.11 0.28 1.92
C GLU A 211 5.21 -0.34 0.54
N VAL A 212 4.67 0.34 -0.47
CA VAL A 212 4.77 -0.06 -1.88
C VAL A 212 5.55 0.99 -2.66
N ILE A 213 6.55 0.52 -3.42
CA ILE A 213 7.24 1.32 -4.40
C ILE A 213 6.60 1.10 -5.77
N LEU A 214 6.03 2.16 -6.33
CA LEU A 214 5.37 2.14 -7.63
C LEU A 214 6.00 3.22 -8.51
N ASN A 215 6.75 2.82 -9.54
CA ASN A 215 7.40 3.77 -10.44
C ASN A 215 6.59 3.93 -11.72
N PHE A 216 6.56 5.16 -12.24
CA PHE A 216 5.97 5.42 -13.54
C PHE A 216 6.87 4.94 -14.67
N PRO A 217 6.28 4.58 -15.84
CA PRO A 217 7.06 4.38 -17.04
C PRO A 217 7.78 5.68 -17.45
N ALA A 218 8.88 5.52 -18.20
CA ALA A 218 9.57 6.65 -18.80
C ALA A 218 8.63 7.43 -19.74
N PRO A 219 8.79 8.76 -19.86
CA PRO A 219 8.02 9.53 -20.82
C PRO A 219 8.34 9.07 -22.24
N LEU A 220 7.34 9.14 -23.12
CA LEU A 220 7.58 8.95 -24.54
C LEU A 220 8.39 10.12 -25.10
N PRO A 221 9.25 9.88 -26.10
CA PRO A 221 9.85 10.96 -26.87
C PRO A 221 8.77 11.86 -27.49
N GLU A 222 9.04 13.16 -27.64
CA GLU A 222 8.05 14.16 -28.11
C GLU A 222 7.47 13.86 -29.50
N ASP A 223 8.18 13.09 -30.33
CA ASP A 223 7.79 12.66 -31.67
C ASP A 223 6.98 11.34 -31.68
N ARG A 224 6.73 10.74 -30.51
CA ARG A 224 6.04 9.46 -30.38
C ARG A 224 4.69 9.62 -29.72
N VAL A 225 3.70 8.93 -30.31
CA VAL A 225 2.34 8.85 -29.79
C VAL A 225 2.13 7.57 -28.99
N PHE A 226 2.80 6.48 -29.38
CA PHE A 226 2.63 5.16 -28.76
C PHE A 226 3.95 4.62 -28.21
N ALA A 227 3.89 3.97 -27.05
CA ALA A 227 5.02 3.17 -26.56
C ALA A 227 5.21 1.92 -27.44
N ARG A 228 4.11 1.27 -27.80
CA ARG A 228 4.07 0.08 -28.64
C ARG A 228 2.86 0.13 -29.57
N TYR A 229 2.98 -0.44 -30.76
CA TYR A 229 1.89 -0.61 -31.72
C TYR A 229 1.97 -1.98 -32.39
N VAL A 230 0.82 -2.63 -32.61
CA VAL A 230 0.75 -3.89 -33.36
C VAL A 230 0.28 -3.63 -34.79
N LEU A 231 1.14 -3.89 -35.76
CA LEU A 231 0.84 -3.71 -37.17
C LEU A 231 0.51 -5.06 -37.81
N PHE A 232 -0.75 -5.23 -38.20
CA PHE A 232 -1.23 -6.38 -38.93
C PHE A 232 -0.95 -6.25 -40.43
N SER A 233 -0.72 -7.39 -41.10
CA SER A 233 -0.57 -7.48 -42.56
C SER A 233 -1.82 -7.00 -43.31
N ASP A 234 -1.76 -6.96 -44.63
CA ASP A 234 -2.84 -6.41 -45.48
C ASP A 234 -4.22 -6.97 -45.10
N PRO A 235 -5.22 -6.12 -44.75
CA PRO A 235 -6.55 -6.58 -44.36
C PRO A 235 -7.35 -7.20 -45.52
N ALA A 236 -6.87 -7.08 -46.77
CA ALA A 236 -7.42 -7.83 -47.90
C ALA A 236 -7.10 -9.33 -47.84
N TRP A 237 -6.12 -9.74 -47.01
CA TRP A 237 -5.72 -11.13 -46.87
C TRP A 237 -6.50 -11.83 -45.74
N PRO A 238 -7.16 -12.98 -46.01
CA PRO A 238 -7.98 -13.67 -45.00
C PRO A 238 -7.23 -14.04 -43.72
N GLU A 239 -5.96 -14.41 -43.83
CA GLU A 239 -5.08 -14.77 -42.71
C GLU A 239 -4.90 -13.62 -41.71
N THR A 240 -4.91 -12.36 -42.17
CA THR A 240 -4.82 -11.17 -41.32
C THR A 240 -5.95 -11.14 -40.29
N TRP A 241 -7.17 -11.49 -40.71
CA TRP A 241 -8.33 -11.52 -39.82
C TRP A 241 -8.29 -12.68 -38.84
N VAL A 242 -7.64 -13.80 -39.20
CA VAL A 242 -7.40 -14.90 -38.25
C VAL A 242 -6.49 -14.42 -37.14
N TYR A 243 -5.38 -13.74 -37.47
CA TYR A 243 -4.46 -13.19 -36.48
C TYR A 243 -5.13 -12.12 -35.60
N LEU A 244 -5.88 -11.19 -36.18
CA LEU A 244 -6.58 -10.18 -35.39
C LEU A 244 -7.61 -10.83 -34.47
N SER A 245 -8.39 -11.80 -34.94
CA SER A 245 -9.38 -12.49 -34.10
C SER A 245 -8.73 -13.23 -32.94
N LEU A 246 -7.55 -13.82 -33.19
CA LEU A 246 -6.77 -14.52 -32.17
C LEU A 246 -6.24 -13.56 -31.08
N LEU A 247 -5.87 -12.34 -31.48
CA LEU A 247 -5.23 -11.37 -30.60
C LEU A 247 -6.18 -10.32 -30.02
N ALA A 248 -7.40 -10.19 -30.54
CA ALA A 248 -8.33 -9.11 -30.21
C ALA A 248 -8.59 -8.97 -28.70
N GLU A 249 -8.83 -10.09 -28.02
CA GLU A 249 -9.06 -10.07 -26.56
C GLU A 249 -7.83 -9.55 -25.82
N ARG A 250 -6.63 -10.00 -26.21
CA ARG A 250 -5.39 -9.61 -25.55
C ARG A 250 -5.04 -8.14 -25.81
N LEU A 251 -5.23 -7.67 -27.04
CA LEU A 251 -5.03 -6.26 -27.40
C LEU A 251 -5.97 -5.36 -26.58
N ALA A 252 -7.22 -5.76 -26.42
CA ALA A 252 -8.20 -5.03 -25.61
C ALA A 252 -7.87 -5.06 -24.11
N GLN A 253 -7.49 -6.22 -23.56
CA GLN A 253 -7.13 -6.35 -22.13
C GLN A 253 -5.92 -5.51 -21.72
N ASN A 254 -5.00 -5.24 -22.65
CA ASN A 254 -3.75 -4.52 -22.37
C ASN A 254 -3.72 -3.11 -22.98
N ASP A 255 -4.85 -2.65 -23.53
CA ASP A 255 -4.97 -1.35 -24.20
C ASP A 255 -3.87 -1.09 -25.25
N ILE A 256 -3.49 -2.12 -26.01
CA ILE A 256 -2.42 -2.04 -27.01
C ILE A 256 -3.02 -1.51 -28.32
N PRO A 257 -2.56 -0.34 -28.81
CA PRO A 257 -3.03 0.19 -30.09
C PRO A 257 -2.56 -0.69 -31.24
N PHE A 258 -3.42 -0.85 -32.24
CA PHE A 258 -3.16 -1.70 -33.39
C PHE A 258 -3.84 -1.17 -34.65
N GLY A 259 -3.41 -1.69 -35.80
CA GLY A 259 -4.05 -1.40 -37.08
C GLY A 259 -3.27 -1.98 -38.25
N PHE A 260 -3.47 -1.37 -39.42
CA PHE A 260 -3.02 -1.89 -40.71
C PHE A 260 -2.17 -0.89 -41.52
N GLN A 261 -2.01 0.34 -41.01
CA GLN A 261 -1.32 1.41 -41.72
C GLN A 261 0.08 1.61 -41.15
N THR A 262 1.10 1.57 -42.02
CA THR A 262 2.49 1.78 -41.63
C THR A 262 2.71 3.18 -41.03
N SER A 263 1.99 4.20 -41.51
CA SER A 263 2.08 5.57 -40.99
C SER A 263 1.61 5.71 -39.54
N ASP A 264 0.66 4.88 -39.11
CA ASP A 264 0.18 4.89 -37.73
C ASP A 264 1.20 4.17 -36.83
N ALA A 265 1.71 3.03 -37.32
CA ALA A 265 2.76 2.28 -36.63
C ALA A 265 4.07 3.09 -36.47
N ALA A 266 4.41 3.95 -37.44
CA ALA A 266 5.60 4.81 -37.39
C ALA A 266 5.58 5.82 -36.22
N GLN A 267 4.41 6.10 -35.64
CA GLN A 267 4.27 6.98 -34.47
C GLN A 267 4.58 6.25 -33.15
N ALA A 268 4.92 4.96 -33.20
CA ALA A 268 5.26 4.16 -32.03
C ALA A 268 6.77 4.09 -31.79
N LEU A 269 7.18 3.94 -30.54
CA LEU A 269 8.58 3.62 -30.20
C LEU A 269 8.92 2.18 -30.62
N LYS A 270 8.01 1.24 -30.38
CA LYS A 270 8.15 -0.18 -30.73
C LYS A 270 6.99 -0.67 -31.59
N VAL A 271 7.28 -1.44 -32.64
CA VAL A 271 6.27 -2.01 -33.55
C VAL A 271 6.41 -3.53 -33.62
N SER A 272 5.33 -4.23 -33.30
CA SER A 272 5.23 -5.69 -33.45
C SER A 272 4.48 -6.02 -34.74
N LEU A 273 5.18 -6.62 -35.69
CA LEU A 273 4.62 -7.04 -36.97
C LEU A 273 3.93 -8.39 -36.84
N VAL A 274 2.65 -8.45 -37.21
CA VAL A 274 1.86 -9.68 -37.27
C VAL A 274 1.47 -9.97 -38.72
N GLY A 275 1.74 -11.19 -39.18
CA GLY A 275 1.54 -11.59 -40.57
C GLY A 275 2.73 -11.23 -41.47
N VAL A 276 2.52 -11.34 -42.78
CA VAL A 276 3.58 -11.10 -43.78
C VAL A 276 3.52 -9.65 -44.25
N HIS A 277 4.66 -8.95 -44.14
CA HIS A 277 4.82 -7.54 -44.52
C HIS A 277 5.86 -7.40 -45.64
N PRO A 278 5.67 -6.46 -46.59
CA PRO A 278 6.68 -6.17 -47.60
C PRO A 278 7.95 -5.58 -46.97
N GLN A 279 9.08 -5.69 -47.66
CA GLN A 279 10.35 -5.12 -47.17
C GLN A 279 10.30 -3.59 -47.02
N GLU A 280 9.49 -2.92 -47.84
CA GLU A 280 9.28 -1.46 -47.78
C GLU A 280 8.73 -1.02 -46.41
N THR A 281 7.74 -1.73 -45.87
CA THR A 281 7.20 -1.47 -44.52
C THR A 281 8.29 -1.52 -43.45
N LEU A 282 9.22 -2.49 -43.54
CA LEU A 282 10.31 -2.58 -42.56
C LEU A 282 11.28 -1.40 -42.70
N HIS A 283 11.61 -0.99 -43.92
CA HIS A 283 12.45 0.19 -44.15
C HIS A 283 11.77 1.45 -43.61
N GLU A 284 10.50 1.69 -43.93
CA GLU A 284 9.77 2.87 -43.45
C GLU A 284 9.77 2.97 -41.93
N LEU A 285 9.50 1.86 -41.22
CA LEU A 285 9.51 1.83 -39.76
C LEU A 285 10.92 2.02 -39.17
N THR A 286 11.94 1.45 -39.81
CA THR A 286 13.33 1.59 -39.35
C THR A 286 13.83 3.02 -39.58
N ASP A 287 13.51 3.62 -40.72
CA ASP A 287 13.83 5.01 -41.05
C ASP A 287 13.08 6.00 -40.15
N ALA A 288 11.86 5.65 -39.73
CA ALA A 288 11.12 6.34 -38.69
C ALA A 288 11.67 6.10 -37.28
N GLY A 289 12.74 5.31 -37.10
CA GLY A 289 13.40 5.07 -35.81
C GLY A 289 12.64 4.14 -34.86
N CYS A 290 11.68 3.35 -35.36
CA CYS A 290 10.97 2.37 -34.55
C CYS A 290 11.84 1.14 -34.23
N GLU A 291 11.73 0.59 -33.03
CA GLU A 291 12.18 -0.77 -32.72
C GLU A 291 11.19 -1.76 -33.31
N VAL A 292 11.59 -2.52 -34.33
CA VAL A 292 10.68 -3.45 -35.03
C VAL A 292 10.95 -4.90 -34.64
N GLU A 293 9.92 -5.61 -34.20
CA GLU A 293 9.95 -7.06 -33.97
C GLU A 293 8.93 -7.78 -34.86
N ARG A 294 9.25 -9.02 -35.25
CA ARG A 294 8.33 -9.87 -36.02
C ARG A 294 7.80 -10.95 -35.10
N LEU A 295 6.49 -11.02 -34.95
CA LEU A 295 5.86 -12.08 -34.17
C LEU A 295 5.74 -13.37 -34.99
N PRO A 296 5.70 -14.54 -34.32
CA PRO A 296 5.52 -15.83 -34.99
C PRO A 296 4.26 -15.86 -35.85
N LEU A 297 4.33 -16.59 -36.98
CA LEU A 297 3.17 -16.78 -37.87
C LEU A 297 2.32 -17.98 -37.48
N ASP A 298 2.87 -18.90 -36.67
CA ASP A 298 2.10 -20.00 -36.11
C ASP A 298 1.13 -19.46 -35.04
N PRO A 299 -0.17 -19.77 -35.11
CA PRO A 299 -1.16 -19.28 -34.16
C PRO A 299 -0.86 -19.61 -32.70
N SER A 300 -0.28 -20.78 -32.41
CA SER A 300 0.01 -21.19 -31.02
C SER A 300 1.20 -20.41 -30.46
N GLU A 301 2.24 -20.23 -31.27
CA GLU A 301 3.43 -19.43 -30.90
C GLU A 301 3.10 -17.93 -30.81
N LEU A 302 2.21 -17.43 -31.68
CA LEU A 302 1.78 -16.04 -31.67
C LEU A 302 1.05 -15.65 -30.38
N LEU A 303 0.19 -16.54 -29.86
CA LEU A 303 -0.48 -16.33 -28.57
C LEU A 303 0.53 -16.24 -27.42
N GLN A 304 1.57 -17.07 -27.42
CA GLN A 304 2.61 -17.06 -26.37
C GLN A 304 3.55 -15.86 -26.47
N ALA A 305 3.83 -15.35 -27.67
CA ALA A 305 4.77 -14.25 -27.89
C ALA A 305 4.34 -12.93 -27.23
N LEU A 306 3.03 -12.69 -27.07
CA LEU A 306 2.50 -11.51 -26.38
C LEU A 306 2.39 -11.69 -24.86
N GLU A 307 2.66 -12.88 -24.32
CA GLU A 307 2.74 -13.13 -22.86
C GLU A 307 4.11 -12.74 -22.28
N SER A 308 5.18 -12.84 -23.10
CA SER A 308 6.57 -12.66 -22.67
C SER A 308 7.11 -11.23 -22.84
N THR A 309 6.28 -10.29 -23.30
CA THR A 309 6.64 -8.87 -23.47
C THR A 309 6.16 -7.95 -22.33
N GLN A 310 5.93 -8.49 -21.12
CA GLN A 310 5.63 -7.69 -19.91
C GLN A 310 6.89 -7.06 -19.30
#